data_AF-A0A7C7Q4M2-F1
#
_entry.id   AF-A0A7C7Q4M2-F1
#
_cell.length_a   1.000
_cell.length_b   1.000
_cell.length_c   1.000
_cell.angle_alpha   90.00
_cell.angle_beta   90.00
_cell.angle_gamma   90.00
#
_symmetry.space_group_name_H-M   'P 1'
#
loop_
_entity.id
_entity.type
_entity.pdbx_description
1 polymer ?
#
loop_
_entity_poly.entity_id
_entity_poly.type
_entity_poly.pdbx_seq_one_letter_code
_entity_poly.pdbx_strand_id
1 'polypeptide(L)'
;EREPGVRLMITGSENDDRPFMKMVEESGATFVIEDHCTGSRYFWNEVVPGGDRLASIAARYCDRIPCPSKDWGPTDPSRVRFSHILNLAREYKVEGAILIQQKFCDPHECDIPSLRRYLEENGIPVYFLELDVTVPIGQFATRVQAFIEQIRAEELFV
;
A
#
# COMPACT_ATOMS: atom_id res chain seq x y z
N GLU A 1 9.93 24.13 5.78
CA GLU A 1 8.85 23.19 5.44
C GLU A 1 8.93 22.90 3.96
N ARG A 2 8.79 21.64 3.51
CA ARG A 2 8.78 21.29 2.07
C ARG A 2 7.34 21.29 1.56
N GLU A 3 7.14 21.65 0.30
CA GLU A 3 5.85 21.45 -0.35
C GLU A 3 5.55 19.93 -0.40
N PRO A 4 4.38 19.47 0.08
CA PRO A 4 4.08 18.05 0.16
C PRO A 4 3.93 17.39 -1.22
N GLY A 5 3.60 18.17 -2.26
CA GLY A 5 3.40 17.64 -3.60
C GLY A 5 2.27 16.60 -3.66
N VAL A 6 2.35 15.68 -4.63
CA VAL A 6 1.33 14.64 -4.83
C VAL A 6 1.32 13.66 -3.65
N ARG A 7 0.13 13.39 -3.11
CA ARG A 7 -0.11 12.52 -1.96
C ARG A 7 -0.21 11.07 -2.44
N LEU A 8 0.84 10.30 -2.17
CA LEU A 8 0.92 8.91 -2.58
C LEU A 8 0.63 7.95 -1.41
N MET A 9 0.02 6.82 -1.74
CA MET A 9 0.04 5.62 -0.93
C MET A 9 1.13 4.68 -1.43
N ILE A 10 1.73 3.90 -0.54
CA ILE A 10 2.50 2.71 -0.89
C ILE A 10 1.86 1.46 -0.30
N THR A 11 1.62 0.44 -1.11
CA THR A 11 0.93 -0.79 -0.69
C THR A 11 1.45 -1.98 -1.50
N GLY A 12 1.25 -3.19 -1.01
CA GLY A 12 1.70 -4.42 -1.65
C GLY A 12 2.59 -5.23 -0.71
N SER A 13 3.67 -5.80 -1.26
CA SER A 13 4.69 -6.52 -0.47
C SER A 13 5.33 -5.62 0.59
N GLU A 14 6.12 -6.22 1.46
CA GLU A 14 6.87 -5.43 2.44
C GLU A 14 7.87 -4.48 1.78
N ASN A 15 8.06 -3.31 2.37
CA ASN A 15 9.12 -2.39 1.97
C ASN A 15 9.59 -1.56 3.16
N ASP A 16 10.89 -1.60 3.39
CA ASP A 16 11.61 -0.81 4.38
C ASP A 16 12.75 0.03 3.75
N ASP A 17 12.81 0.07 2.40
CA ASP A 17 13.83 0.77 1.63
C ASP A 17 13.64 2.30 1.71
N ARG A 18 14.29 2.90 2.72
CA ARG A 18 14.29 4.35 2.93
C ARG A 18 14.88 5.13 1.75
N PRO A 19 16.01 4.73 1.13
CA PRO A 19 16.49 5.38 -0.10
C PRO A 19 15.45 5.45 -1.22
N PHE A 20 14.71 4.37 -1.47
CA PHE A 20 13.62 4.35 -2.43
C PHE A 20 12.52 5.33 -2.05
N MET A 21 12.04 5.27 -0.81
CA MET A 21 10.99 6.19 -0.34
C MET A 21 11.41 7.65 -0.49
N LYS A 22 12.65 7.96 -0.09
CA LYS A 22 13.23 9.30 -0.21
C LYS A 22 13.31 9.76 -1.66
N MET A 23 13.72 8.90 -2.59
CA MET A 23 13.79 9.23 -4.01
C MET A 23 12.41 9.60 -4.58
N VAL A 24 11.36 8.88 -4.17
CA VAL A 24 9.98 9.20 -4.59
C VAL A 24 9.56 10.55 -4.04
N GLU A 25 9.84 10.82 -2.77
CA GLU A 25 9.49 12.11 -2.16
C GLU A 25 10.25 13.30 -2.79
N GLU A 26 11.52 13.10 -3.14
CA GLU A 26 12.34 14.09 -3.87
C GLU A 26 11.83 14.33 -5.31
N SER A 27 11.00 13.44 -5.85
CA SER A 27 10.36 13.60 -7.15
C SER A 27 9.08 14.46 -7.12
N GLY A 28 8.78 15.11 -5.99
CA GLY A 28 7.64 16.03 -5.86
C GLY A 28 6.37 15.38 -5.33
N ALA A 29 6.52 14.36 -4.48
CA ALA A 29 5.43 13.64 -3.83
C ALA A 29 5.67 13.47 -2.32
N THR A 30 4.69 12.90 -1.63
CA THR A 30 4.79 12.48 -0.23
C THR A 30 4.04 11.17 -0.05
N PHE A 31 4.67 10.18 0.58
CA PHE A 31 3.93 9.02 1.06
C PHE A 31 3.15 9.40 2.31
N VAL A 32 1.83 9.48 2.19
CA VAL A 32 0.95 9.93 3.28
C VAL A 32 0.40 8.76 4.09
N ILE A 33 0.45 7.56 3.53
CA ILE A 33 -0.02 6.32 4.16
C ILE A 33 0.64 5.10 3.52
N GLU A 34 0.78 4.02 4.28
CA GLU A 34 1.24 2.72 3.80
C GLU A 34 0.36 1.57 4.31
N ASP A 35 0.36 0.45 3.57
CA ASP A 35 -0.28 -0.81 3.95
C ASP A 35 0.73 -1.98 3.90
N HIS A 36 1.73 -1.97 4.76
CA HIS A 36 2.75 -3.01 4.84
C HIS A 36 2.68 -3.84 6.12
N CYS A 37 3.09 -5.10 6.01
CA CYS A 37 3.19 -6.02 7.14
C CYS A 37 4.29 -5.62 8.15
N THR A 38 5.26 -4.81 7.72
CA THR A 38 6.33 -4.21 8.54
C THR A 38 5.95 -2.83 9.08
N GLY A 39 4.80 -2.29 8.68
CA GLY A 39 4.29 -0.99 9.09
C GLY A 39 2.92 -1.10 9.72
N SER A 40 1.99 -0.36 9.16
CA SER A 40 0.64 -0.06 9.64
C SER A 40 -0.16 -1.31 10.01
N ARG A 41 -0.09 -2.38 9.18
CA ARG A 41 -0.78 -3.65 9.49
C ARG A 41 -0.26 -4.33 10.75
N TYR A 42 0.98 -4.07 11.15
CA TYR A 42 1.54 -4.64 12.36
C TYR A 42 1.00 -3.96 13.61
N PHE A 43 1.03 -2.62 13.66
CA PHE A 43 0.83 -1.88 14.91
C PHE A 43 -0.57 -1.28 15.10
N TRP A 44 -1.36 -1.02 14.05
CA TRP A 44 -2.63 -0.28 14.23
C TRP A 44 -3.73 -1.06 14.95
N ASN A 45 -3.77 -2.38 14.81
CA ASN A 45 -4.73 -3.23 15.51
C ASN A 45 -4.13 -3.76 16.81
N GLU A 46 -4.45 -3.16 17.95
CA GLU A 46 -3.99 -3.59 19.26
C GLU A 46 -4.72 -4.85 19.78
N VAL A 47 -4.14 -5.51 20.78
CA VAL A 47 -4.83 -6.61 21.48
C VAL A 47 -5.93 -5.99 22.35
N VAL A 48 -7.18 -6.41 22.16
CA VAL A 48 -8.28 -6.02 23.05
C VAL A 48 -8.19 -6.86 24.33
N PRO A 49 -8.01 -6.26 25.53
CA PRO A 49 -7.88 -7.03 26.76
C PRO A 49 -9.16 -7.79 27.11
N GLY A 50 -9.05 -9.10 27.32
CA GLY A 50 -10.14 -9.98 27.76
C GLY A 50 -9.77 -10.84 28.97
N GLY A 51 -10.73 -11.64 29.45
CA GLY A 51 -10.53 -12.53 30.60
C GLY A 51 -9.47 -13.61 30.36
N ASP A 52 -9.49 -14.23 29.18
CA ASP A 52 -8.41 -15.11 28.71
C ASP A 52 -7.43 -14.31 27.82
N ARG A 53 -6.22 -14.13 28.34
CA ARG A 53 -5.16 -13.37 27.68
C ARG A 53 -4.64 -14.05 26.42
N LEU A 54 -4.53 -15.38 26.42
CA LEU A 54 -4.04 -16.13 25.26
C LEU A 54 -5.06 -16.07 24.13
N ALA A 55 -6.35 -16.24 24.46
CA ALA A 55 -7.43 -16.06 23.49
C ALA A 55 -7.45 -14.64 22.91
N SER A 56 -7.23 -13.62 23.74
CA SER A 56 -7.17 -12.21 23.29
C SER A 56 -6.02 -11.96 22.30
N ILE A 57 -4.84 -12.53 22.56
CA ILE A 57 -3.69 -12.44 21.65
C ILE A 57 -3.99 -13.17 20.34
N ALA A 58 -4.52 -14.40 20.42
CA ALA A 58 -4.86 -15.19 19.25
C ALA A 58 -5.89 -14.47 18.35
N ALA A 59 -6.93 -13.89 18.94
CA ALA A 59 -7.93 -13.10 18.23
C ALA A 59 -7.29 -11.95 17.44
N ARG A 60 -6.36 -11.18 18.05
CA ARG A 60 -5.63 -10.12 17.34
C ARG A 60 -4.85 -10.63 16.11
N TYR A 61 -4.32 -11.85 16.14
CA TYR A 61 -3.63 -12.42 14.97
C TYR A 61 -4.59 -12.89 13.87
N CYS A 62 -5.78 -13.34 14.24
CA CYS A 62 -6.81 -13.82 13.32
C CYS A 62 -7.65 -12.69 12.70
N ASP A 63 -7.96 -11.66 13.48
CA ASP A 63 -8.96 -10.64 13.13
C ASP A 63 -8.36 -9.35 12.57
N ARG A 64 -7.06 -9.10 12.77
CA ARG A 64 -6.39 -7.94 12.17
C ARG A 64 -6.37 -8.05 10.64
N ILE A 65 -6.09 -6.93 9.97
CA ILE A 65 -5.92 -6.91 8.51
C ILE A 65 -4.90 -7.97 8.07
N PRO A 66 -5.30 -8.94 7.24
CA PRO A 66 -4.45 -10.08 6.91
C PRO A 66 -3.40 -9.76 5.84
N CYS A 67 -2.39 -10.62 5.76
CA CYS A 67 -1.57 -10.78 4.55
C CYS A 67 -2.44 -11.42 3.46
N PRO A 68 -2.21 -11.17 2.16
CA PRO A 68 -2.90 -11.90 1.08
C PRO A 68 -2.93 -13.43 1.25
N SER A 69 -1.89 -14.02 1.85
CA SER A 69 -1.85 -15.46 2.12
C SER A 69 -2.89 -15.95 3.14
N LYS A 70 -3.48 -15.03 3.90
CA LYS A 70 -4.50 -15.27 4.94
C LYS A 70 -5.80 -14.50 4.66
N ASP A 71 -5.88 -13.77 3.56
CA ASP A 71 -7.04 -12.96 3.17
C ASP A 71 -8.06 -13.81 2.38
N TRP A 72 -8.35 -14.99 2.94
CA TRP A 72 -9.32 -15.95 2.44
C TRP A 72 -10.26 -16.22 3.59
N GLY A 73 -11.42 -15.57 3.61
CA GLY A 73 -12.39 -15.82 4.68
C GLY A 73 -12.79 -17.31 4.68
N PRO A 74 -12.91 -17.96 5.85
CA PRO A 74 -13.34 -19.36 5.92
C PRO A 74 -14.79 -19.55 5.42
N THR A 75 -15.56 -18.45 5.28
CA THR A 75 -16.97 -18.45 4.91
C THR A 75 -17.34 -17.40 3.85
N ASP A 76 -16.43 -16.48 3.52
CA ASP A 76 -16.64 -15.39 2.56
C ASP A 76 -15.38 -15.21 1.70
N PRO A 77 -15.47 -15.34 0.35
CA PRO A 77 -14.35 -15.07 -0.55
C PRO A 77 -14.02 -13.57 -0.68
N SER A 78 -14.73 -12.68 0.02
CA SER A 78 -14.43 -11.24 0.01
C SER A 78 -13.07 -10.95 0.66
N ARG A 79 -12.25 -10.18 -0.06
CA ARG A 79 -10.93 -9.74 0.40
C ARG A 79 -11.09 -8.50 1.27
N VAL A 80 -11.05 -8.66 2.57
CA VAL A 80 -11.22 -7.54 3.52
C VAL A 80 -10.12 -6.50 3.32
N ARG A 81 -8.93 -6.93 2.90
CA ARG A 81 -7.78 -6.05 2.66
C ARG A 81 -8.03 -4.99 1.59
N PHE A 82 -8.78 -5.31 0.52
CA PHE A 82 -8.99 -4.35 -0.58
C PHE A 82 -9.80 -3.15 -0.10
N SER A 83 -10.89 -3.41 0.63
CA SER A 83 -11.71 -2.37 1.23
C SER A 83 -10.92 -1.55 2.25
N HIS A 84 -10.05 -2.19 3.05
CA HIS A 84 -9.18 -1.51 4.00
C HIS A 84 -8.21 -0.54 3.31
N ILE A 85 -7.51 -0.99 2.26
CA ILE A 85 -6.59 -0.15 1.49
C ILE A 85 -7.31 1.04 0.88
N LEU A 86 -8.49 0.84 0.29
CA LEU A 86 -9.27 1.93 -0.28
C LEU A 86 -9.75 2.93 0.79
N ASN A 87 -10.13 2.44 1.98
CA ASN A 87 -10.51 3.31 3.09
C ASN A 87 -9.33 4.14 3.58
N LEU A 88 -8.14 3.56 3.72
CA LEU A 88 -6.91 4.30 4.00
C LEU A 88 -6.63 5.35 2.91
N ALA A 89 -6.76 4.98 1.64
CA ALA A 89 -6.55 5.92 0.54
C ALA A 89 -7.50 7.14 0.62
N ARG A 90 -8.78 6.90 0.96
CA ARG A 90 -9.77 7.97 1.14
C ARG A 90 -9.49 8.83 2.38
N GLU A 91 -9.23 8.21 3.52
CA GLU A 91 -8.97 8.89 4.79
C GLU A 91 -7.75 9.81 4.67
N TYR A 92 -6.69 9.32 4.02
CA TYR A 92 -5.44 10.05 3.84
C TYR A 92 -5.41 10.90 2.56
N LYS A 93 -6.54 11.03 1.85
CA LYS A 93 -6.66 11.85 0.62
C LYS A 93 -5.53 11.54 -0.37
N VAL A 94 -5.40 10.27 -0.70
CA VAL A 94 -4.40 9.77 -1.64
C VAL A 94 -4.82 10.14 -3.07
N GLU A 95 -3.87 10.66 -3.84
CA GLU A 95 -4.03 11.05 -5.24
C GLU A 95 -3.48 9.98 -6.20
N GLY A 96 -2.67 9.05 -5.70
CA GLY A 96 -2.22 7.87 -6.43
C GLY A 96 -1.55 6.84 -5.54
N ALA A 97 -1.50 5.58 -5.98
CA ALA A 97 -0.87 4.50 -5.24
C ALA A 97 0.31 3.90 -6.00
N ILE A 98 1.43 3.70 -5.30
CA ILE A 98 2.52 2.86 -5.76
C ILE A 98 2.29 1.46 -5.20
N LEU A 99 1.96 0.53 -6.10
CA LEU A 99 1.75 -0.87 -5.79
C LEU A 99 3.07 -1.62 -5.98
N ILE A 100 3.65 -2.06 -4.88
CA ILE A 100 4.96 -2.71 -4.87
C ILE A 100 4.86 -4.23 -4.77
N GLN A 101 5.73 -4.92 -5.51
CA GLN A 101 5.96 -6.35 -5.40
C GLN A 101 7.41 -6.59 -5.05
N GLN A 102 7.68 -7.24 -3.92
CA GLN A 102 8.98 -7.85 -3.70
C GLN A 102 9.02 -9.13 -4.53
N LYS A 103 10.08 -9.31 -5.33
CA LYS A 103 10.23 -10.52 -6.15
C LYS A 103 9.98 -11.78 -5.33
N PHE A 104 9.19 -12.68 -5.91
CA PHE A 104 8.80 -13.97 -5.30
C PHE A 104 7.90 -13.88 -4.07
N CYS A 105 7.26 -12.72 -3.83
CA CYS A 105 6.16 -12.64 -2.87
C CYS A 105 4.84 -13.09 -3.52
N ASP A 106 4.70 -14.38 -3.81
CA ASP A 106 3.57 -14.94 -4.59
C ASP A 106 2.19 -14.48 -4.08
N PRO A 107 1.92 -14.42 -2.76
CA PRO A 107 0.60 -13.99 -2.28
C PRO A 107 0.25 -12.55 -2.68
N HIS A 108 1.22 -11.63 -2.68
CA HIS A 108 0.98 -10.25 -3.15
C HIS A 108 0.91 -10.20 -4.67
N GLU A 109 1.71 -11.03 -5.38
CA GLU A 109 1.67 -11.15 -6.84
C GLU A 109 0.28 -11.52 -7.35
N CYS A 110 -0.36 -12.51 -6.71
CA CYS A 110 -1.70 -12.96 -7.05
C CYS A 110 -2.76 -11.86 -6.87
N ASP A 111 -2.56 -10.96 -5.91
CA ASP A 111 -3.51 -9.89 -5.59
C ASP A 111 -3.36 -8.68 -6.52
N ILE A 112 -2.16 -8.43 -7.06
CA ILE A 112 -1.83 -7.19 -7.79
C ILE A 112 -2.81 -6.85 -8.91
N PRO A 113 -3.17 -7.77 -9.84
CA PRO A 113 -4.09 -7.44 -10.93
C PRO A 113 -5.47 -7.00 -10.42
N SER A 114 -5.95 -7.65 -9.37
CA SER A 114 -7.28 -7.40 -8.81
C SER A 114 -7.31 -6.13 -7.94
N LEU A 115 -6.28 -5.93 -7.12
CA LEU A 115 -6.14 -4.75 -6.27
C LEU A 115 -5.94 -3.48 -7.11
N ARG A 116 -5.11 -3.56 -8.16
CA ARG A 116 -4.92 -2.46 -9.10
C ARG A 116 -6.24 -2.01 -9.70
N ARG A 117 -6.99 -2.96 -10.29
CA ARG A 117 -8.31 -2.69 -10.87
C ARG A 117 -9.25 -2.06 -9.85
N TYR A 118 -9.30 -2.64 -8.64
CA TYR A 118 -10.19 -2.16 -7.58
C TYR A 118 -9.90 -0.71 -7.18
N LEU A 119 -8.63 -0.31 -7.09
CA LEU A 119 -8.23 1.07 -6.80
C LEU A 119 -8.53 2.02 -7.97
N GLU A 120 -8.19 1.63 -9.20
CA GLU A 120 -8.41 2.43 -10.42
C GLU A 120 -9.92 2.66 -10.65
N GLU A 121 -10.77 1.64 -10.48
CA GLU A 121 -12.23 1.74 -10.55
C GLU A 121 -12.82 2.69 -9.48
N ASN A 122 -12.07 2.93 -8.41
CA ASN A 122 -12.45 3.86 -7.34
C ASN A 122 -11.71 5.21 -7.42
N GLY A 123 -11.12 5.54 -8.58
CA GLY A 123 -10.51 6.83 -8.85
C GLY A 123 -9.11 7.04 -8.26
N ILE A 124 -8.43 5.95 -7.87
CA ILE A 124 -7.05 6.01 -7.40
C ILE A 124 -6.14 5.44 -8.49
N PRO A 125 -5.39 6.27 -9.25
CA PRO A 125 -4.45 5.79 -10.25
C PRO A 125 -3.33 5.00 -9.57
N VAL A 126 -2.89 3.91 -10.21
CA VAL A 126 -1.92 2.97 -9.64
C VAL A 126 -0.71 2.79 -10.54
N TYR A 127 0.49 2.87 -9.95
CA TYR A 127 1.73 2.50 -10.62
C TYR A 127 2.37 1.27 -9.99
N PHE A 128 2.72 0.29 -10.83
CA PHE A 128 3.34 -0.96 -10.37
C PHE A 128 4.87 -0.91 -10.42
N LEU A 129 5.50 -1.31 -9.32
CA LEU A 129 6.96 -1.48 -9.22
C LEU A 129 7.31 -2.85 -8.64
N GLU A 130 8.17 -3.59 -9.32
CA GLU A 130 8.75 -4.83 -8.82
C GLU A 130 10.14 -4.55 -8.23
N LEU A 131 10.32 -4.84 -6.95
CA LEU A 131 11.53 -4.62 -6.17
C LEU A 131 12.30 -5.94 -5.98
N ASP A 132 13.62 -5.80 -5.95
CA ASP A 132 14.57 -6.82 -5.54
C ASP A 132 15.44 -6.24 -4.41
N VAL A 133 16.37 -7.01 -3.85
CA VAL A 133 17.31 -6.56 -2.81
C VAL A 133 18.08 -5.30 -3.24
N THR A 134 18.39 -5.19 -4.54
CA THR A 134 19.01 -3.98 -5.10
C THR A 134 17.99 -3.21 -5.91
N VAL A 135 17.58 -2.04 -5.41
CA VAL A 135 16.64 -1.16 -6.09
C VAL A 135 17.37 -0.30 -7.13
N PRO A 136 17.00 -0.34 -8.43
CA PRO A 136 17.62 0.48 -9.47
C PRO A 136 17.06 1.92 -9.42
N ILE A 137 17.55 2.71 -8.44
CA ILE A 137 17.03 4.04 -8.09
C ILE A 137 16.82 4.95 -9.31
N GLY A 138 17.79 5.02 -10.22
CA GLY A 138 17.71 5.89 -11.39
C GLY A 138 16.56 5.54 -12.34
N GLN A 139 16.33 4.25 -12.59
CA GLN A 139 15.22 3.81 -13.44
C GLN A 139 13.87 4.09 -12.77
N PHE A 140 13.79 3.87 -11.46
CA PHE A 140 12.55 4.09 -10.72
C PHE A 140 12.22 5.57 -10.60
N ALA A 141 13.21 6.45 -10.44
CA ALA A 141 13.00 7.89 -10.40
C ALA A 141 12.29 8.41 -11.66
N THR A 142 12.78 8.07 -12.85
CA THR A 142 12.13 8.51 -14.10
C THR A 142 10.70 7.97 -14.23
N ARG A 143 10.47 6.72 -13.84
CA ARG A 143 9.16 6.08 -13.90
C ARG A 143 8.16 6.72 -12.94
N VAL A 144 8.59 7.00 -11.71
CA VAL A 144 7.78 7.66 -10.68
C VAL A 144 7.51 9.11 -11.03
N GLN A 145 8.50 9.84 -11.56
CA GLN A 145 8.31 11.20 -12.05
C GLN A 145 7.23 11.27 -13.14
N ALA A 146 7.29 10.39 -14.14
CA ALA A 146 6.27 10.32 -15.19
C ALA A 146 4.87 10.03 -14.63
N PHE A 147 4.77 9.17 -13.61
CA PHE A 147 3.51 8.89 -12.93
C PHE A 147 2.96 10.10 -12.16
N ILE A 148 3.83 10.83 -11.43
CA ILE A 148 3.47 12.06 -10.72
C ILE A 148 3.01 13.14 -11.72
N GLU A 149 3.71 13.29 -12.84
CA GLU A 149 3.33 14.22 -13.92
C GLU A 149 1.96 13.88 -14.52
N GLN A 150 1.65 12.59 -14.70
CA GLN A 150 0.34 12.13 -15.18
C GLN A 150 -0.78 12.56 -14.22
N ILE A 151 -0.62 12.32 -12.92
CA ILE A 151 -1.62 12.70 -11.90
C ILE A 151 -1.87 14.21 -11.93
N ARG A 152 -0.80 15.01 -11.95
CA ARG A 152 -0.91 16.48 -12.01
C ARG A 152 -1.56 16.97 -13.31
N ALA A 153 -1.32 16.29 -14.42
CA ALA A 153 -1.95 16.64 -15.69
C ALA A 153 -3.46 16.40 -15.62
N GLU A 154 -3.92 15.31 -15.01
CA GLU A 154 -5.34 15.02 -14.85
C GLU A 154 -6.05 16.09 -13.99
N GLU A 155 -5.41 16.60 -12.94
CA GLU A 155 -5.93 17.72 -12.12
C GLU A 155 -6.16 19.02 -12.90
N LEU A 156 -5.38 19.28 -13.97
CA LEU A 156 -5.53 20.48 -14.79
C LEU A 156 -6.77 20.45 -15.70
N PHE A 157 -7.39 19.27 -15.89
CA PHE A 157 -8.53 19.07 -16.78
C PHE A 157 -9.86 18.83 -16.04
N VAL A 158 -9.86 18.91 -14.70
CA VAL A 158 -11.04 18.80 -13.83
C VAL A 158 -11.44 20.18 -13.32
#